data_AF-A0A8S0PY21-F1
#
_entry.id   AF-A0A8S0PY21-F1
#
_cell.length_a   1.000
_cell.length_b   1.000
_cell.length_c   1.000
_cell.angle_alpha   90.00
_cell.angle_beta   90.00
_cell.angle_gamma   90.00
#
_symmetry.space_group_name_H-M   'P 1'
#
loop_
_entity.id
_entity.type
_entity.pdbx_description
1 polymer ?
#
loop_
_entity_poly.entity_id
_entity_poly.type
_entity_poly.pdbx_seq_one_letter_code
_entity_poly.pdbx_strand_id
1 'polypeptide(L)'
;MGTRNMEKLASIDAHLRLLVPGKVSEDDKLVEYDALLLDRFLDILQDLHGEDLKETVQECYELSAEYESKRDTQKLEELGNVLTSLDPGDSIVVAKAFSHMLNLANLAEEVQIASRRRNKKKNGNYTDENSATTESDIEETLKRLVVDFKKSPQEVFDALKNQTVDLVFTAHPTQAVRRSLLQKHGRIQNCLAQLHAKDITPDDKHELDEALQREIQAAFRTDEIRRTPPTPQDEMRAGMSYFHETIWKGVPRFMRRVDTALKNIGIDERVPNNAPLIQFSSWMGGDRDGNPRVTPEVTRDVCLLARLMVANLYYSQIEDLMFELSMWHCSDELRVRADKLHKSSKRDAKHYI
;
A
#
# COMPACT_ATOMS: atom_id res chain seq x y z
N MET A 1 0.81 36.56 5.17
CA MET A 1 0.86 35.22 4.55
C MET A 1 0.08 34.18 5.35
N GLY A 2 0.21 34.09 6.68
CA GLY A 2 -0.53 33.08 7.48
C GLY A 2 -2.07 33.16 7.50
N THR A 3 -2.67 34.34 7.30
CA THR A 3 -4.15 34.49 7.28
C THR A 3 -4.80 34.02 5.99
N ARG A 4 -4.16 34.25 4.83
CA ARG A 4 -4.65 33.80 3.51
C ARG A 4 -4.61 32.28 3.35
N ASN A 5 -3.60 31.60 3.93
CA ASN A 5 -3.51 30.14 3.91
C ASN A 5 -4.60 29.48 4.79
N MET A 6 -4.96 30.08 5.92
CA MET A 6 -6.06 29.54 6.76
C MET A 6 -7.44 29.65 6.11
N GLU A 7 -7.72 30.72 5.36
CA GLU A 7 -8.98 30.88 4.62
C GLU A 7 -9.10 29.86 3.46
N LYS A 8 -7.98 29.51 2.82
CA LYS A 8 -7.92 28.54 1.71
C LYS A 8 -8.13 27.09 2.17
N LEU A 9 -7.44 26.68 3.24
CA LEU A 9 -7.64 25.37 3.89
C LEU A 9 -9.08 25.20 4.36
N ALA A 10 -9.68 26.28 4.88
CA ALA A 10 -11.08 26.31 5.27
C ALA A 10 -12.05 26.17 4.08
N SER A 11 -11.70 26.63 2.87
CA SER A 11 -12.53 26.47 1.67
C SER A 11 -12.61 25.01 1.22
N ILE A 12 -11.47 24.32 1.09
CA ILE A 12 -11.43 22.90 0.66
C ILE A 12 -12.09 21.99 1.68
N ASP A 13 -11.75 22.15 2.96
CA ASP A 13 -12.38 21.41 4.07
C ASP A 13 -13.89 21.67 4.10
N ALA A 14 -14.35 22.91 3.87
CA ALA A 14 -15.78 23.21 3.80
C ALA A 14 -16.50 22.50 2.64
N HIS A 15 -15.93 22.52 1.42
CA HIS A 15 -16.53 21.84 0.27
C HIS A 15 -16.63 20.33 0.49
N LEU A 16 -15.57 19.69 1.02
CA LEU A 16 -15.60 18.26 1.35
C LEU A 16 -16.64 17.93 2.43
N ARG A 17 -16.80 18.79 3.45
CA ARG A 17 -17.83 18.62 4.49
C ARG A 17 -19.26 18.83 3.99
N LEU A 18 -19.45 19.60 2.92
CA LEU A 18 -20.77 19.70 2.28
C LEU A 18 -21.14 18.41 1.54
N LEU A 19 -20.15 17.70 0.99
CA LEU A 19 -20.34 16.39 0.35
C LEU A 19 -20.49 15.26 1.37
N VAL A 20 -19.78 15.33 2.50
CA VAL A 20 -19.80 14.32 3.56
C VAL A 20 -20.38 14.91 4.85
N PRO A 21 -21.70 14.76 5.10
CA PRO A 21 -22.44 15.53 6.11
C PRO A 21 -22.09 15.18 7.56
N GLY A 22 -21.33 14.11 7.81
CA GLY A 22 -20.94 13.70 9.15
C GLY A 22 -19.87 12.62 9.16
N LYS A 23 -19.17 12.51 10.29
CA LYS A 23 -18.17 11.47 10.53
C LYS A 23 -18.83 10.10 10.56
N VAL A 24 -18.21 9.11 9.90
CA VAL A 24 -18.69 7.72 9.93
C VAL A 24 -18.18 6.93 11.14
N SER A 25 -17.16 7.44 11.84
CA SER A 25 -16.67 6.93 13.13
C SER A 25 -16.08 8.06 13.99
N GLU A 26 -15.93 7.86 15.30
CA GLU A 26 -15.35 8.88 16.20
C GLU A 26 -13.92 9.29 15.83
N ASP A 27 -13.17 8.34 15.26
CA ASP A 27 -11.79 8.49 14.81
C ASP A 27 -11.68 8.76 13.30
N ASP A 28 -12.79 9.07 12.64
CA ASP A 28 -12.81 9.47 11.24
C ASP A 28 -12.10 10.81 11.07
N LYS A 29 -11.03 10.79 10.28
CA LYS A 29 -10.16 11.91 9.95
C LYS A 29 -9.99 12.06 8.43
N LEU A 30 -10.80 11.37 7.62
CA LEU A 30 -10.58 11.30 6.18
C LEU A 30 -10.61 12.68 5.53
N VAL A 31 -11.60 13.50 5.89
CA VAL A 31 -11.71 14.87 5.36
C VAL A 31 -10.53 15.72 5.80
N GLU A 32 -10.10 15.60 7.06
CA GLU A 32 -8.93 16.33 7.56
C GLU A 32 -7.63 15.90 6.83
N TYR A 33 -7.48 14.62 6.50
CA TYR A 33 -6.34 14.11 5.75
C TYR A 33 -6.34 14.61 4.30
N ASP A 34 -7.47 14.48 3.61
CA ASP A 34 -7.61 14.85 2.21
C ASP A 34 -7.44 16.37 2.03
N ALA A 35 -8.06 17.18 2.89
CA ALA A 35 -7.90 18.62 2.88
C ALA A 35 -6.44 19.05 3.11
N LEU A 36 -5.71 18.40 4.03
CA LEU A 36 -4.29 18.68 4.26
C LEU A 36 -3.44 18.35 3.03
N LEU A 37 -3.64 17.18 2.43
CA LEU A 37 -2.88 16.77 1.25
C LEU A 37 -3.16 17.69 0.06
N LEU A 38 -4.42 18.06 -0.15
CA LEU A 38 -4.80 18.94 -1.25
C LEU A 38 -4.24 20.35 -1.06
N ASP A 39 -4.31 20.91 0.16
CA ASP A 39 -3.73 22.21 0.47
C ASP A 39 -2.22 22.26 0.17
N ARG A 40 -1.47 21.27 0.66
CA ARG A 40 -0.03 21.16 0.36
C ARG A 40 0.24 20.99 -1.13
N PHE A 41 -0.57 20.21 -1.82
CA PHE A 41 -0.42 20.03 -3.26
C PHE A 41 -0.68 21.32 -4.04
N LEU A 42 -1.70 22.10 -3.69
CA LEU A 42 -1.99 23.37 -4.36
C LEU A 42 -0.90 24.42 -4.11
N ASP A 43 -0.31 24.46 -2.92
CA ASP A 43 0.86 25.32 -2.67
C ASP A 43 2.05 24.92 -3.55
N ILE A 44 2.33 23.62 -3.68
CA ILE A 44 3.35 23.10 -4.60
C ILE A 44 3.04 23.44 -6.06
N LEU A 45 1.76 23.37 -6.46
CA LEU A 45 1.33 23.68 -7.82
C LEU A 45 1.56 25.17 -8.13
N GLN A 46 1.25 26.06 -7.20
CA GLN A 46 1.53 27.49 -7.31
C GLN A 46 3.04 27.78 -7.41
N ASP A 47 3.86 27.12 -6.60
CA ASP A 47 5.31 27.31 -6.64
C ASP A 47 5.93 26.85 -7.97
N LEU A 48 5.36 25.81 -8.60
CA LEU A 48 5.88 25.24 -9.83
C LEU A 48 5.34 25.92 -11.10
N HIS A 49 4.08 26.35 -11.10
CA HIS A 49 3.37 26.76 -12.30
C HIS A 49 2.67 28.12 -12.20
N GLY A 50 2.74 28.80 -11.05
CA GLY A 50 2.15 30.12 -10.84
C GLY A 50 0.73 30.09 -10.25
N GLU A 51 0.27 31.26 -9.82
CA GLU A 51 -1.02 31.43 -9.14
C GLU A 51 -2.21 31.17 -10.10
N ASP A 52 -2.16 31.67 -11.34
CA ASP A 52 -3.23 31.51 -12.34
C ASP A 52 -3.60 30.03 -12.59
N LEU A 53 -2.59 29.15 -12.69
CA LEU A 53 -2.84 27.73 -12.91
C LEU A 53 -3.39 27.04 -11.67
N LYS A 54 -2.93 27.43 -10.46
CA LYS A 54 -3.52 26.97 -9.21
C LYS A 54 -4.99 27.36 -9.13
N GLU A 55 -5.32 28.61 -9.45
CA GLU A 55 -6.70 29.10 -9.44
C GLU A 55 -7.57 28.34 -10.43
N THR A 56 -7.04 28.05 -11.63
CA THR A 56 -7.75 27.23 -12.64
C THR A 56 -8.05 25.82 -12.13
N VAL A 57 -7.07 25.14 -11.50
CA VAL A 57 -7.28 23.81 -10.92
C VAL A 57 -8.31 23.86 -9.78
N GLN A 58 -8.23 24.90 -8.95
CA GLN A 58 -9.15 25.09 -7.84
C GLN A 58 -10.59 25.37 -8.34
N GLU A 59 -10.77 26.22 -9.35
CA GLU A 59 -12.07 26.49 -9.99
C GLU A 59 -12.67 25.20 -10.56
N CYS A 60 -11.86 24.41 -11.28
CA CYS A 60 -12.31 23.12 -11.82
C CYS A 60 -12.76 22.16 -10.70
N TYR A 61 -12.06 22.17 -9.56
CA TYR A 61 -12.38 21.33 -8.41
C TYR A 61 -13.69 21.78 -7.75
N GLU A 62 -13.86 23.09 -7.54
CA GLU A 62 -15.06 23.69 -6.95
C GLU A 62 -16.30 23.44 -7.83
N LEU A 63 -16.22 23.67 -9.15
CA LEU A 63 -17.30 23.36 -10.09
C LEU A 63 -17.69 21.87 -10.07
N SER A 64 -16.70 20.98 -9.98
CA SER A 64 -16.93 19.54 -9.89
C SER A 64 -17.60 19.14 -8.56
N ALA A 65 -17.18 19.75 -7.45
CA ALA A 65 -17.79 19.52 -6.13
C ALA A 65 -19.22 20.06 -6.05
N GLU A 66 -19.49 21.24 -6.62
CA GLU A 66 -20.85 21.80 -6.74
C GLU A 66 -21.75 20.90 -7.58
N TYR A 67 -21.24 20.38 -8.70
CA TYR A 67 -21.94 19.41 -9.52
C TYR A 67 -22.31 18.16 -8.71
N GLU A 68 -21.38 17.59 -7.95
CA GLU A 68 -21.67 16.38 -7.17
C GLU A 68 -22.74 16.64 -6.09
N SER A 69 -22.72 17.83 -5.47
CA SER A 69 -23.70 18.23 -4.45
C SER A 69 -25.11 18.45 -5.00
N LYS A 70 -25.25 19.14 -6.13
CA LYS A 70 -26.55 19.59 -6.67
C LYS A 70 -27.04 18.80 -7.90
N ARG A 71 -26.15 18.04 -8.55
CA ARG A 71 -26.36 17.35 -9.84
C ARG A 71 -26.87 18.27 -10.96
N ASP A 72 -26.50 19.54 -10.89
CA ASP A 72 -26.86 20.55 -11.89
C ASP A 72 -25.96 20.45 -13.12
N THR A 73 -26.52 20.06 -14.26
CA THR A 73 -25.76 19.89 -15.51
C THR A 73 -25.16 21.18 -16.04
N GLN A 74 -25.67 22.35 -15.65
CA GLN A 74 -25.08 23.64 -16.03
C GLN A 74 -23.63 23.75 -15.51
N LYS A 75 -23.34 23.16 -14.34
CA LYS A 75 -21.97 23.14 -13.79
C LYS A 75 -20.98 22.34 -14.62
N LEU A 76 -21.45 21.29 -15.31
CA LEU A 76 -20.62 20.55 -16.26
C LEU A 76 -20.35 21.37 -17.53
N GLU A 77 -21.30 22.19 -17.97
CA GLU A 77 -21.09 23.11 -19.09
C GLU A 77 -20.07 24.20 -18.72
N GLU A 78 -20.19 24.80 -17.53
CA GLU A 78 -19.22 25.76 -16.98
C GLU A 78 -17.82 25.14 -16.91
N LEU A 79 -17.69 23.93 -16.34
CA LEU A 79 -16.42 23.19 -16.30
C LEU A 79 -15.88 22.89 -17.71
N GLY A 80 -16.75 22.48 -18.63
CA GLY A 80 -16.37 22.21 -20.02
C GLY A 80 -15.83 23.45 -20.73
N ASN A 81 -16.40 24.63 -20.45
CA ASN A 81 -15.92 25.89 -21.01
C ASN A 81 -14.53 26.25 -20.47
N VAL A 82 -14.28 26.05 -19.17
CA VAL A 82 -12.95 26.25 -18.59
C VAL A 82 -11.95 25.31 -19.26
N LEU A 83 -12.23 24.01 -19.29
CA LEU A 83 -11.32 23.00 -19.85
C LEU A 83 -11.03 23.20 -21.35
N THR A 84 -12.02 23.63 -22.15
CA THR A 84 -11.83 23.86 -23.59
C THR A 84 -11.14 25.18 -23.92
N SER A 85 -11.05 26.10 -22.96
CA SER A 85 -10.33 27.37 -23.11
C SER A 85 -8.81 27.25 -22.90
N LEU A 86 -8.36 26.16 -22.28
CA LEU A 86 -6.95 25.92 -21.97
C LEU A 86 -6.14 25.61 -23.23
N ASP A 87 -4.90 26.09 -23.27
CA ASP A 87 -3.97 25.63 -24.28
C ASP A 87 -3.50 24.18 -24.01
N PRO A 88 -2.87 23.50 -24.98
CA PRO A 88 -2.46 22.10 -24.82
C PRO A 88 -1.50 21.85 -23.66
N GLY A 89 -0.63 22.81 -23.33
CA GLY A 89 0.31 22.72 -22.21
C GLY A 89 -0.42 22.73 -20.88
N ASP A 90 -1.28 23.73 -20.69
CA ASP A 90 -2.09 23.87 -19.47
C ASP A 90 -3.07 22.70 -19.30
N SER A 91 -3.68 22.23 -20.39
CA SER A 91 -4.54 21.04 -20.39
C SER A 91 -3.85 19.80 -19.81
N ILE A 92 -2.57 19.58 -20.15
CA ILE A 92 -1.79 18.46 -19.62
C ILE A 92 -1.54 18.63 -18.12
N VAL A 93 -1.20 19.85 -17.67
CA VAL A 93 -0.90 20.10 -16.26
C VAL A 93 -2.16 19.99 -15.41
N VAL A 94 -3.29 20.54 -15.86
CA VAL A 94 -4.58 20.41 -15.18
C VAL A 94 -5.00 18.95 -15.08
N ALA A 95 -4.97 18.19 -16.18
CA ALA A 95 -5.30 16.76 -16.15
C ALA A 95 -4.37 15.96 -15.20
N LYS A 96 -3.07 16.28 -15.21
CA LYS A 96 -2.09 15.64 -14.31
C LYS A 96 -2.34 16.03 -12.85
N ALA A 97 -2.73 17.27 -12.58
CA ALA A 97 -3.06 17.73 -11.24
C ALA A 97 -4.25 16.95 -10.66
N PHE A 98 -5.36 16.81 -11.41
CA PHE A 98 -6.51 16.02 -10.96
C PHE A 98 -6.20 14.54 -10.76
N SER A 99 -5.39 13.94 -11.65
CA SER A 99 -4.91 12.56 -11.46
C SER A 99 -4.11 12.42 -10.15
N HIS A 100 -3.24 13.40 -9.86
CA HIS A 100 -2.42 13.39 -8.66
C HIS A 100 -3.24 13.64 -7.39
N MET A 101 -4.20 14.56 -7.43
CA MET A 101 -5.15 14.82 -6.33
C MET A 101 -5.95 13.56 -5.99
N LEU A 102 -6.43 12.82 -7.00
CA LEU A 102 -7.12 11.56 -6.79
C LEU A 102 -6.20 10.50 -6.14
N ASN A 103 -4.93 10.43 -6.56
CA ASN A 103 -3.96 9.55 -5.91
C ASN A 103 -3.77 9.93 -4.43
N LEU A 104 -3.63 11.23 -4.12
CA LEU A 104 -3.51 11.69 -2.73
C LEU A 104 -4.74 11.36 -1.89
N ALA A 105 -5.95 11.53 -2.44
CA ALA A 105 -7.20 11.13 -1.79
C ALA A 105 -7.24 9.62 -1.49
N ASN A 106 -6.83 8.78 -2.44
CA ASN A 106 -6.70 7.33 -2.23
C ASN A 106 -5.69 7.01 -1.12
N LEU A 107 -4.57 7.73 -1.03
CA LEU A 107 -3.59 7.54 0.05
C LEU A 107 -4.15 7.96 1.42
N ALA A 108 -4.94 9.04 1.47
CA ALA A 108 -5.64 9.45 2.69
C ALA A 108 -6.66 8.39 3.13
N GLU A 109 -7.41 7.82 2.18
CA GLU A 109 -8.34 6.71 2.43
C GLU A 109 -7.60 5.48 2.98
N GLU A 110 -6.49 5.07 2.36
CA GLU A 110 -5.67 3.95 2.82
C GLU A 110 -5.17 4.17 4.27
N VAL A 111 -4.72 5.38 4.61
CA VAL A 111 -4.30 5.72 6.00
C VAL A 111 -5.48 5.70 6.96
N GLN A 112 -6.64 6.21 6.54
CA GLN A 112 -7.87 6.17 7.34
C GLN A 112 -8.30 4.73 7.60
N ILE A 113 -8.33 3.87 6.59
CA ILE A 113 -8.69 2.45 6.72
C ILE A 113 -7.71 1.73 7.64
N ALA A 114 -6.40 1.93 7.45
CA ALA A 114 -5.36 1.29 8.24
C ALA A 114 -5.38 1.72 9.72
N SER A 115 -5.80 2.96 10.00
CA SER A 115 -5.82 3.54 11.35
C SER A 115 -7.18 3.44 12.04
N ARG A 116 -8.25 3.12 11.30
CA ARG A 116 -9.61 3.04 11.82
C ARG A 116 -9.71 1.96 12.89
N ARG A 117 -10.25 2.33 14.05
CA ARG A 117 -10.56 1.40 15.11
C ARG A 117 -11.67 0.46 14.66
N ARG A 118 -11.47 -0.83 14.87
CA ARG A 118 -12.50 -1.84 14.60
C ARG A 118 -13.75 -1.60 15.43
N ASN A 119 -14.91 -1.72 14.80
CA ASN A 119 -16.18 -1.63 15.49
C ASN A 119 -16.45 -2.96 16.21
N LYS A 120 -16.55 -2.90 17.54
CA LYS A 120 -16.88 -4.09 18.36
C LYS A 120 -18.39 -4.38 18.42
N LYS A 121 -19.24 -3.43 18.00
CA LYS A 121 -20.69 -3.65 17.91
C LYS A 121 -20.99 -4.30 16.56
N LYS A 122 -21.16 -5.62 16.57
CA LYS A 122 -21.50 -6.45 15.41
C LYS A 122 -22.94 -6.93 15.53
N ASN A 123 -23.62 -7.17 14.41
CA ASN A 123 -24.98 -7.69 14.39
C ASN A 123 -25.05 -9.20 14.73
N GLY A 124 -23.90 -9.88 14.73
CA GLY A 124 -23.77 -11.31 15.02
C GLY A 124 -24.23 -12.20 13.87
N ASN A 125 -24.27 -11.69 12.64
CA ASN A 125 -24.78 -12.42 11.48
C ASN A 125 -23.85 -12.29 10.26
N TYR A 126 -24.14 -13.01 9.17
CA TYR A 126 -23.30 -13.03 7.97
C TYR A 126 -23.13 -11.66 7.28
N THR A 127 -24.00 -10.68 7.56
CA THR A 127 -23.85 -9.33 6.98
C THR A 127 -22.67 -8.57 7.57
N ASP A 128 -22.20 -8.95 8.77
CA ASP A 128 -21.01 -8.36 9.37
C ASP A 128 -19.75 -8.65 8.55
N GLU A 129 -19.70 -9.76 7.81
CA GLU A 129 -18.53 -10.18 7.02
C GLU A 129 -18.38 -9.43 5.69
N ASN A 130 -19.36 -8.59 5.32
CA ASN A 130 -19.35 -7.85 4.06
C ASN A 130 -18.55 -6.53 4.13
N SER A 131 -18.05 -6.15 5.31
CA SER A 131 -17.32 -4.89 5.52
C SER A 131 -16.15 -5.10 6.47
N ALA A 132 -14.98 -4.57 6.11
CA ALA A 132 -13.79 -4.61 6.96
C ALA A 132 -13.99 -3.95 8.35
N THR A 133 -14.98 -3.07 8.50
CA THR A 133 -15.30 -2.43 9.78
C THR A 133 -15.96 -3.39 10.78
N THR A 134 -16.59 -4.46 10.29
CA THR A 134 -17.41 -5.41 11.06
C THR A 134 -16.97 -6.87 10.90
N GLU A 135 -16.14 -7.19 9.90
CA GLU A 135 -15.69 -8.55 9.62
C GLU A 135 -15.02 -9.21 10.82
N SER A 136 -15.13 -10.53 10.89
CA SER A 136 -14.46 -11.33 11.91
C SER A 136 -12.98 -11.45 11.60
N ASP A 137 -12.14 -11.14 12.57
CA ASP A 137 -10.74 -11.51 12.43
C ASP A 137 -10.52 -13.01 12.62
N ILE A 138 -9.26 -13.45 12.45
CA ILE A 138 -8.94 -14.86 12.55
C ILE A 138 -9.33 -15.43 13.93
N GLU A 139 -9.07 -14.71 15.03
CA GLU A 139 -9.38 -15.22 16.38
C GLU A 139 -10.89 -15.29 16.61
N GLU A 140 -11.64 -14.26 16.22
CA GLU A 140 -13.10 -14.26 16.26
C GLU A 140 -13.67 -15.42 15.43
N THR A 141 -13.09 -15.68 14.27
CA THR A 141 -13.47 -16.80 13.40
C THR A 141 -13.21 -18.15 14.07
N LEU A 142 -12.00 -18.36 14.64
CA LEU A 142 -11.68 -19.60 15.34
C LEU A 142 -12.58 -19.81 16.56
N LYS A 143 -12.86 -18.75 17.33
CA LYS A 143 -13.77 -18.79 18.48
C LYS A 143 -15.18 -19.16 18.05
N ARG A 144 -15.70 -18.56 16.97
CA ARG A 144 -17.03 -18.90 16.43
C ARG A 144 -17.11 -20.37 16.00
N LEU A 145 -16.06 -20.91 15.38
CA LEU A 145 -16.01 -22.34 15.02
C LEU A 145 -16.10 -23.25 16.25
N VAL A 146 -15.39 -22.91 17.34
CA VAL A 146 -15.39 -23.70 18.57
C VAL A 146 -16.69 -23.53 19.37
N VAL A 147 -17.15 -22.30 19.54
CA VAL A 147 -18.28 -21.96 20.43
C VAL A 147 -19.62 -22.22 19.75
N ASP A 148 -19.81 -21.73 18.53
CA ASP A 148 -21.13 -21.74 17.87
C ASP A 148 -21.30 -23.01 17.04
N PHE A 149 -20.26 -23.39 16.28
CA PHE A 149 -20.27 -24.59 15.43
C PHE A 149 -19.76 -25.86 16.11
N LYS A 150 -19.39 -25.78 17.40
CA LYS A 150 -18.98 -26.91 18.25
C LYS A 150 -17.85 -27.77 17.66
N LYS A 151 -16.94 -27.14 16.89
CA LYS A 151 -15.71 -27.80 16.42
C LYS A 151 -14.70 -27.90 17.55
N SER A 152 -14.01 -29.02 17.64
CA SER A 152 -12.88 -29.12 18.56
C SER A 152 -11.71 -28.24 18.08
N PRO A 153 -10.91 -27.67 18.99
CA PRO A 153 -9.72 -26.90 18.61
C PRO A 153 -8.77 -27.70 17.70
N GLN A 154 -8.67 -29.02 17.91
CA GLN A 154 -7.83 -29.90 17.11
C GLN A 154 -8.32 -30.02 15.67
N GLU A 155 -9.63 -30.18 15.45
CA GLU A 155 -10.21 -30.20 14.09
C GLU A 155 -9.93 -28.90 13.33
N VAL A 156 -10.01 -27.76 14.03
CA VAL A 156 -9.71 -26.44 13.45
C VAL A 156 -8.22 -26.33 13.09
N PHE A 157 -7.32 -26.78 13.97
CA PHE A 157 -5.89 -26.79 13.71
C PHE A 157 -5.52 -27.72 12.55
N ASP A 158 -6.10 -28.91 12.49
CA ASP A 158 -5.88 -29.86 11.40
C ASP A 158 -6.42 -29.33 10.06
N ALA A 159 -7.55 -28.63 10.06
CA ALA A 159 -8.06 -27.95 8.87
C ALA A 159 -7.09 -26.86 8.38
N LEU A 160 -6.60 -26.01 9.30
CA LEU A 160 -5.64 -24.94 8.96
C LEU A 160 -4.35 -25.49 8.37
N LYS A 161 -3.83 -26.62 8.86
CA LYS A 161 -2.61 -27.25 8.30
C LYS A 161 -2.78 -27.70 6.85
N ASN A 162 -4.00 -28.00 6.42
CA ASN A 162 -4.31 -28.54 5.10
C ASN A 162 -4.97 -27.51 4.17
N GLN A 163 -5.21 -26.28 4.66
CA GLN A 163 -5.76 -25.21 3.85
C GLN A 163 -4.66 -24.50 3.07
N THR A 164 -4.97 -24.15 1.82
CA THR A 164 -4.13 -23.26 1.00
C THR A 164 -5.00 -22.21 0.33
N VAL A 165 -4.60 -20.95 0.46
CA VAL A 165 -5.12 -19.82 -0.32
C VAL A 165 -4.04 -19.42 -1.32
N ASP A 166 -4.32 -19.55 -2.61
CA ASP A 166 -3.42 -19.08 -3.68
C ASP A 166 -3.94 -17.77 -4.29
N LEU A 167 -3.15 -16.71 -4.15
CA LEU A 167 -3.47 -15.38 -4.69
C LEU A 167 -2.72 -15.17 -6.01
N VAL A 168 -3.46 -15.08 -7.10
CA VAL A 168 -2.90 -14.96 -8.46
C VAL A 168 -2.81 -13.49 -8.89
N PHE A 169 -1.59 -12.95 -9.00
CA PHE A 169 -1.36 -11.60 -9.48
C PHE A 169 -1.50 -11.48 -11.01
N THR A 170 -2.30 -10.52 -11.46
CA THR A 170 -2.48 -10.15 -12.86
C THR A 170 -1.84 -8.80 -13.18
N ALA A 171 -1.63 -8.52 -14.46
CA ALA A 171 -1.17 -7.20 -14.89
C ALA A 171 -2.27 -6.15 -14.69
N HIS A 172 -1.90 -4.94 -14.30
CA HIS A 172 -2.85 -3.83 -14.21
C HIS A 172 -3.13 -3.27 -15.62
N PRO A 173 -4.40 -3.20 -16.08
CA PRO A 173 -4.72 -2.89 -17.48
C PRO A 173 -4.30 -1.49 -17.92
N THR A 174 -4.23 -0.52 -16.99
CA THR A 174 -4.01 0.90 -17.32
C THR A 174 -2.83 1.56 -16.60
N GLN A 175 -2.24 0.93 -15.57
CA GLN A 175 -1.30 1.60 -14.66
C GLN A 175 -0.29 0.61 -14.06
N ALA A 176 0.82 0.40 -14.76
CA ALA A 176 2.00 -0.24 -14.16
C ALA A 176 2.77 0.81 -13.32
N VAL A 177 2.27 1.07 -12.11
CA VAL A 177 2.90 2.00 -11.17
C VAL A 177 4.34 1.55 -10.90
N ARG A 178 5.30 2.47 -11.04
CA ARG A 178 6.72 2.17 -10.80
C ARG A 178 6.96 2.00 -9.30
N ARG A 179 7.86 1.09 -8.93
CA ARG A 179 8.31 0.89 -7.53
C ARG A 179 8.70 2.20 -6.85
N SER A 180 9.38 3.10 -7.57
CA SER A 180 9.78 4.42 -7.04
C SER A 180 8.59 5.27 -6.60
N LEU A 181 7.45 5.16 -7.29
CA LEU A 181 6.23 5.89 -6.94
C LEU A 181 5.53 5.24 -5.74
N LEU A 182 5.44 3.90 -5.69
CA LEU A 182 4.92 3.19 -4.52
C LEU A 182 5.69 3.54 -3.23
N GLN A 183 7.02 3.67 -3.32
CA GLN A 183 7.83 4.11 -2.17
C GLN A 183 7.54 5.56 -1.76
N LYS A 184 7.25 6.45 -2.71
CA LYS A 184 6.84 7.84 -2.40
C LYS A 184 5.48 7.85 -1.72
N HIS A 185 4.52 7.08 -2.24
CA HIS A 185 3.21 6.91 -1.64
C HIS A 185 3.32 6.39 -0.20
N GLY A 186 4.12 5.34 0.04
CA GLY A 186 4.37 4.84 1.38
C GLY A 186 4.99 5.89 2.32
N ARG A 187 5.88 6.76 1.82
CA ARG A 187 6.43 7.87 2.62
C ARG A 187 5.39 8.95 2.92
N ILE A 188 4.53 9.30 1.97
CA ILE A 188 3.39 10.22 2.18
C ILE A 188 2.47 9.66 3.27
N GLN A 189 2.08 8.39 3.17
CA GLN A 189 1.23 7.72 4.16
C GLN A 189 1.87 7.70 5.55
N ASN A 190 3.16 7.41 5.63
CA ASN A 190 3.89 7.41 6.90
C ASN A 190 3.96 8.81 7.53
N CYS A 191 4.16 9.87 6.72
CA CYS A 191 4.14 11.25 7.23
C CYS A 191 2.74 11.61 7.74
N LEU A 192 1.70 11.30 6.96
CA LEU A 192 0.32 11.56 7.32
C LEU A 192 -0.09 10.84 8.62
N ALA A 193 0.27 9.56 8.78
CA ALA A 193 0.00 8.80 9.99
C ALA A 193 0.72 9.39 11.23
N GLN A 194 1.97 9.84 11.07
CA GLN A 194 2.77 10.42 12.15
C GLN A 194 2.30 11.82 12.56
N LEU A 195 1.90 12.67 11.61
CA LEU A 195 1.37 14.01 11.86
C LEU A 195 0.14 14.02 12.78
N HIS A 196 -0.60 12.91 12.81
CA HIS A 196 -1.80 12.74 13.62
C HIS A 196 -1.59 11.85 14.86
N ALA A 197 -0.33 11.57 15.23
CA ALA A 197 0.01 10.98 16.51
C ALA A 197 -0.43 11.89 17.67
N LYS A 198 -0.76 11.29 18.82
CA LYS A 198 -1.33 12.04 19.96
C LYS A 198 -0.36 13.02 20.62
N ASP A 199 0.93 12.67 20.66
CA ASP A 199 1.95 13.36 21.47
C ASP A 199 3.12 13.83 20.59
N ILE A 200 2.81 14.52 19.49
CA ILE A 200 3.81 15.07 18.55
C ILE A 200 4.27 16.47 19.02
N THR A 201 5.59 16.72 19.01
CA THR A 201 6.10 18.05 19.35
C THR A 201 5.87 19.04 18.20
N PRO A 202 5.86 20.36 18.46
CA PRO A 202 5.74 21.35 17.38
C PRO A 202 6.85 21.24 16.33
N ASP A 203 8.08 20.96 16.77
CA ASP A 203 9.24 20.83 15.88
C ASP A 203 9.12 19.57 15.02
N ASP A 204 8.80 18.41 15.62
CA ASP A 204 8.55 17.16 14.87
C ASP A 204 7.43 17.33 13.85
N LYS A 205 6.36 18.05 14.22
CA LYS A 205 5.25 18.33 13.32
C LYS A 205 5.69 19.19 12.14
N HIS A 206 6.55 20.17 12.38
CA HIS A 206 7.08 21.03 11.31
C HIS A 206 7.97 20.22 10.36
N GLU A 207 8.90 19.42 10.88
CA GLU A 207 9.79 18.57 10.08
C GLU A 207 9.01 17.52 9.25
N LEU A 208 7.96 16.92 9.84
CA LEU A 208 7.09 15.98 9.13
C LEU A 208 6.25 16.66 8.04
N ASP A 209 5.81 17.90 8.25
CA ASP A 209 5.09 18.67 7.24
C ASP A 209 6.00 19.03 6.05
N GLU A 210 7.25 19.43 6.32
CA GLU A 210 8.25 19.65 5.27
C GLU A 210 8.57 18.34 4.51
N ALA A 211 8.71 17.22 5.21
CA ALA A 211 8.91 15.92 4.60
C ALA A 211 7.72 15.51 3.71
N LEU A 212 6.48 15.76 4.16
CA LEU A 212 5.27 15.50 3.40
C LEU A 212 5.24 16.32 2.11
N GLN A 213 5.47 17.64 2.19
CA GLN A 213 5.53 18.53 1.03
C GLN A 213 6.57 18.05 0.01
N ARG A 214 7.78 17.69 0.48
CA ARG A 214 8.87 17.19 -0.36
C ARG A 214 8.49 15.90 -1.08
N GLU A 215 7.81 14.96 -0.42
CA GLU A 215 7.39 13.70 -1.04
C GLU A 215 6.24 13.90 -2.03
N ILE A 216 5.26 14.77 -1.73
CA ILE A 216 4.19 15.14 -2.67
C ILE A 216 4.79 15.77 -3.93
N GLN A 217 5.68 16.75 -3.78
CA GLN A 217 6.36 17.39 -4.91
C GLN A 217 7.17 16.36 -5.73
N ALA A 218 7.88 15.46 -5.06
CA ALA A 218 8.66 14.44 -5.73
C ALA A 218 7.77 13.42 -6.48
N ALA A 219 6.58 13.11 -5.97
CA ALA A 219 5.61 12.26 -6.64
C ALA A 219 5.02 12.97 -7.86
N PHE A 220 4.55 14.22 -7.72
CA PHE A 220 4.00 15.02 -8.82
C PHE A 220 4.98 15.24 -9.98
N ARG A 221 6.26 15.51 -9.66
CA ARG A 221 7.32 15.68 -10.67
C ARG A 221 7.79 14.36 -11.29
N THR A 222 7.37 13.22 -10.77
CA THR A 222 7.62 11.91 -11.38
C THR A 222 6.50 11.60 -12.38
N ASP A 223 6.84 11.27 -13.62
CA ASP A 223 5.84 10.86 -14.62
C ASP A 223 5.16 9.54 -14.19
N GLU A 224 3.91 9.62 -13.78
CA GLU A 224 3.04 8.46 -13.46
C GLU A 224 2.70 7.68 -14.74
N ILE A 225 2.32 8.42 -15.79
CA ILE A 225 2.04 7.87 -17.11
C ILE A 225 3.36 7.68 -17.85
N ARG A 226 3.67 6.43 -18.20
CA ARG A 226 4.85 6.15 -19.01
C ARG A 226 4.64 6.65 -20.44
N ARG A 227 5.62 7.38 -20.97
CA ARG A 227 5.65 7.82 -22.38
C ARG A 227 5.64 6.65 -23.37
N THR A 228 6.16 5.50 -22.95
CA THR A 228 6.12 4.25 -23.70
C THR A 228 5.33 3.19 -22.92
N PRO A 229 4.48 2.39 -23.60
CA PRO A 229 3.83 1.25 -22.95
C PRO A 229 4.85 0.33 -22.29
N PRO A 230 4.56 -0.20 -21.08
CA PRO A 230 5.45 -1.14 -20.42
C PRO A 230 5.62 -2.41 -21.26
N THR A 231 6.81 -2.99 -21.20
CA THR A 231 7.03 -4.36 -21.69
C THR A 231 6.39 -5.36 -20.73
N PRO A 232 6.04 -6.58 -21.16
CA PRO A 232 5.55 -7.62 -20.24
C PRO A 232 6.53 -7.90 -19.07
N GLN A 233 7.84 -7.79 -19.31
CA GLN A 233 8.85 -7.88 -18.26
C GLN A 233 8.75 -6.73 -17.25
N ASP A 234 8.42 -5.51 -17.70
CA ASP A 234 8.21 -4.37 -16.80
C ASP A 234 6.95 -4.52 -15.95
N GLU A 235 5.87 -5.07 -16.51
CA GLU A 235 4.64 -5.38 -15.77
C GLU A 235 4.93 -6.40 -14.65
N MET A 236 5.67 -7.47 -14.97
CA MET A 236 6.10 -8.43 -13.96
C MET A 236 6.96 -7.79 -12.86
N ARG A 237 7.95 -6.95 -13.21
CA ARG A 237 8.75 -6.22 -12.21
C ARG A 237 7.90 -5.28 -11.36
N ALA A 238 6.89 -4.64 -11.95
CA ALA A 238 5.98 -3.76 -11.23
C ALA A 238 5.11 -4.56 -10.24
N GLY A 239 4.51 -5.67 -10.67
CA GLY A 239 3.72 -6.54 -9.78
C GLY A 239 4.56 -7.11 -8.63
N MET A 240 5.80 -7.51 -8.90
CA MET A 240 6.71 -8.00 -7.86
C MET A 240 7.16 -6.95 -6.84
N SER A 241 6.92 -5.65 -7.10
CA SER A 241 7.27 -4.61 -6.14
C SER A 241 6.45 -4.73 -4.84
N TYR A 242 5.20 -5.18 -4.89
CA TYR A 242 4.39 -5.43 -3.69
C TYR A 242 4.98 -6.52 -2.78
N PHE A 243 5.70 -7.50 -3.35
CA PHE A 243 6.44 -8.48 -2.54
C PHE A 243 7.51 -7.81 -1.70
N HIS A 244 8.32 -6.96 -2.34
CA HIS A 244 9.40 -6.27 -1.68
C HIS A 244 8.88 -5.29 -0.62
N GLU A 245 7.83 -4.53 -0.93
CA GLU A 245 7.38 -3.44 -0.06
C GLU A 245 6.48 -3.93 1.09
N THR A 246 5.59 -4.91 0.88
CA THR A 246 4.58 -5.29 1.90
C THR A 246 4.49 -6.79 2.18
N ILE A 247 4.34 -7.64 1.15
CA ILE A 247 3.95 -9.06 1.33
C ILE A 247 5.05 -9.86 2.02
N TRP A 248 6.33 -9.63 1.69
CA TRP A 248 7.47 -10.38 2.25
C TRP A 248 7.51 -10.33 3.78
N LYS A 249 7.22 -9.17 4.36
CA LYS A 249 7.13 -8.97 5.82
C LYS A 249 5.72 -9.27 6.36
N GLY A 250 4.69 -9.08 5.53
CA GLY A 250 3.29 -9.29 5.88
C GLY A 250 2.93 -10.74 6.15
N VAL A 251 3.39 -11.68 5.32
CA VAL A 251 3.06 -13.10 5.45
C VAL A 251 3.54 -13.68 6.80
N PRO A 252 4.83 -13.55 7.19
CA PRO A 252 5.27 -14.03 8.50
C PRO A 252 4.55 -13.34 9.67
N ARG A 253 4.19 -12.06 9.53
CA ARG A 253 3.44 -11.32 10.57
C ARG A 253 2.02 -11.88 10.73
N PHE A 254 1.35 -12.22 9.64
CA PHE A 254 0.04 -12.85 9.67
C PHE A 254 0.12 -14.28 10.24
N MET A 255 1.11 -15.08 9.83
CA MET A 255 1.31 -16.43 10.40
C MET A 255 1.50 -16.40 11.91
N ARG A 256 2.26 -15.42 12.44
CA ARG A 256 2.37 -15.20 13.90
C ARG A 256 1.03 -14.83 14.54
N ARG A 257 0.14 -14.12 13.85
CA ARG A 257 -1.22 -13.82 14.34
C ARG A 257 -2.07 -15.08 14.42
N VAL A 258 -1.95 -15.98 13.44
CA VAL A 258 -2.61 -17.29 13.45
C VAL A 258 -2.14 -18.11 14.65
N ASP A 259 -0.83 -18.18 14.90
CA ASP A 259 -0.28 -18.87 16.09
C ASP A 259 -0.86 -18.32 17.41
N THR A 260 -0.97 -16.98 17.54
CA THR A 260 -1.58 -16.36 18.73
C THR A 260 -3.06 -16.73 18.86
N ALA A 261 -3.81 -16.72 17.76
CA ALA A 261 -5.23 -17.07 17.77
C ALA A 261 -5.46 -18.55 18.12
N LEU A 262 -4.59 -19.45 17.66
CA LEU A 262 -4.60 -20.88 18.00
C LEU A 262 -4.38 -21.11 19.50
N LYS A 263 -3.41 -20.42 20.11
CA LYS A 263 -3.20 -20.46 21.57
C LYS A 263 -4.43 -20.01 22.34
N ASN A 264 -5.12 -18.98 21.87
CA ASN A 264 -6.31 -18.45 22.52
C ASN A 264 -7.53 -19.40 22.47
N ILE A 265 -7.51 -20.43 21.61
CA ILE A 265 -8.51 -21.51 21.61
C ILE A 265 -7.99 -22.83 22.23
N GLY A 266 -6.79 -22.82 22.85
CA GLY A 266 -6.22 -23.95 23.56
C GLY A 266 -5.25 -24.83 22.77
N ILE A 267 -4.73 -24.37 21.63
CA ILE A 267 -3.68 -25.07 20.86
C ILE A 267 -2.33 -24.42 21.14
N ASP A 268 -1.45 -25.12 21.86
CA ASP A 268 -0.11 -24.62 22.20
C ASP A 268 0.92 -24.77 21.07
N GLU A 269 0.59 -25.53 20.03
CA GLU A 269 1.41 -25.72 18.84
C GLU A 269 1.32 -24.52 17.88
N ARG A 270 2.42 -24.25 17.18
CA ARG A 270 2.44 -23.30 16.06
C ARG A 270 2.02 -24.00 14.77
N VAL A 271 1.53 -23.24 13.81
CA VAL A 271 1.37 -23.76 12.44
C VAL A 271 2.75 -24.20 11.93
N PRO A 272 2.90 -25.42 11.38
CA PRO A 272 4.18 -25.88 10.85
C PRO A 272 4.74 -24.90 9.81
N ASN A 273 6.03 -24.57 9.90
CA ASN A 273 6.69 -23.62 8.99
C ASN A 273 6.66 -24.05 7.51
N ASN A 274 6.39 -25.32 7.23
CA ASN A 274 6.26 -25.88 5.89
C ASN A 274 4.80 -26.00 5.40
N ALA A 275 3.81 -25.59 6.20
CA ALA A 275 2.41 -25.58 5.77
C ALA A 275 2.17 -24.42 4.78
N PRO A 276 1.71 -24.70 3.55
CA PRO A 276 1.52 -23.67 2.52
C PRO A 276 0.17 -22.96 2.68
N LEU A 277 -0.05 -22.31 3.82
CA LEU A 277 -1.35 -21.66 4.11
C LEU A 277 -1.67 -20.54 3.10
N ILE A 278 -0.65 -19.78 2.70
CA ILE A 278 -0.75 -18.71 1.71
C ILE A 278 0.29 -18.94 0.64
N GLN A 279 -0.15 -19.00 -0.61
CA GLN A 279 0.69 -19.06 -1.80
C GLN A 279 0.36 -17.89 -2.72
N PHE A 280 1.30 -17.62 -3.61
CA PHE A 280 1.14 -16.60 -4.61
C PHE A 280 1.59 -17.11 -5.96
N SER A 281 0.77 -16.81 -6.95
CA SER A 281 0.98 -17.15 -8.35
C SER A 281 0.93 -15.87 -9.20
N SER A 282 1.34 -15.95 -10.46
CA SER A 282 1.27 -14.79 -11.36
C SER A 282 0.97 -15.18 -12.80
N TRP A 283 0.17 -14.36 -13.47
CA TRP A 283 -0.08 -14.42 -14.91
C TRP A 283 0.83 -13.50 -15.72
N MET A 284 1.57 -12.58 -15.08
CA MET A 284 2.41 -11.60 -15.77
C MET A 284 3.56 -12.28 -16.51
N GLY A 285 3.53 -12.20 -17.85
CA GLY A 285 4.48 -12.89 -18.74
C GLY A 285 4.17 -14.38 -18.99
N GLY A 286 3.10 -14.91 -18.41
CA GLY A 286 2.60 -16.26 -18.66
C GLY A 286 1.33 -16.28 -19.53
N ASP A 287 0.36 -15.42 -19.20
CA ASP A 287 -0.88 -15.27 -19.96
C ASP A 287 -0.61 -14.65 -21.33
N ARG A 288 -1.00 -15.38 -22.37
CA ARG A 288 -0.79 -15.05 -23.77
C ARG A 288 -2.10 -15.03 -24.57
N ASP A 289 -3.23 -15.20 -23.89
CA ASP A 289 -4.52 -15.15 -24.55
C ASP A 289 -4.77 -13.73 -25.09
N GLY A 290 -5.02 -13.62 -26.40
CA GLY A 290 -5.20 -12.33 -27.08
C GLY A 290 -4.01 -11.35 -27.06
N ASN A 291 -2.84 -11.73 -26.53
CA ASN A 291 -1.70 -10.81 -26.35
C ASN A 291 -0.41 -11.32 -27.01
N PRO A 292 -0.12 -10.93 -28.27
CA PRO A 292 1.06 -11.41 -29.00
C PRO A 292 2.39 -10.88 -28.44
N ARG A 293 2.36 -9.91 -27.51
CA ARG A 293 3.57 -9.38 -26.86
C ARG A 293 4.19 -10.38 -25.88
N VAL A 294 3.44 -11.40 -25.42
CA VAL A 294 3.93 -12.42 -24.49
C VAL A 294 4.49 -13.61 -25.26
N THR A 295 5.76 -13.49 -25.64
CA THR A 295 6.50 -14.53 -26.39
C THR A 295 7.07 -15.62 -25.46
N PRO A 296 7.54 -16.77 -25.98
CA PRO A 296 8.24 -17.77 -25.17
C PRO A 296 9.48 -17.22 -24.44
N GLU A 297 10.19 -16.28 -25.07
CA GLU A 297 11.34 -15.60 -24.47
C GLU A 297 10.91 -14.72 -23.28
N VAL A 298 9.81 -13.97 -23.42
CA VAL A 298 9.22 -13.21 -22.31
C VAL A 298 8.90 -14.12 -21.12
N THR A 299 8.25 -15.26 -21.36
CA THR A 299 7.94 -16.23 -20.28
C THR A 299 9.22 -16.72 -19.58
N ARG A 300 10.27 -17.03 -20.36
CA ARG A 300 11.57 -17.42 -19.80
C ARG A 300 12.18 -16.30 -18.97
N ASP A 301 12.16 -15.07 -19.47
CA ASP A 301 12.73 -13.90 -18.81
C ASP A 301 12.07 -13.63 -17.46
N VAL A 302 10.73 -13.64 -17.41
CA VAL A 302 10.01 -13.38 -16.15
C VAL A 302 10.26 -14.47 -15.11
N CYS A 303 10.43 -15.73 -15.51
CA CYS A 303 10.83 -16.80 -14.59
C CYS A 303 12.23 -16.55 -14.00
N LEU A 304 13.19 -16.12 -14.82
CA LEU A 304 14.54 -15.79 -14.35
C LEU A 304 14.55 -14.56 -13.44
N LEU A 305 13.78 -13.53 -13.80
CA LEU A 305 13.60 -12.33 -13.00
C LEU A 305 13.01 -12.67 -11.62
N ALA A 306 11.98 -13.52 -11.56
CA ALA A 306 11.38 -13.96 -10.29
C ALA A 306 12.42 -14.62 -9.38
N ARG A 307 13.24 -15.54 -9.93
CA ARG A 307 14.30 -16.23 -9.17
C ARG A 307 15.35 -15.25 -8.66
N LEU A 308 15.77 -14.29 -9.48
CA LEU A 308 16.73 -13.26 -9.09
C LEU A 308 16.18 -12.37 -7.96
N MET A 309 14.92 -11.92 -8.08
CA MET A 309 14.29 -11.06 -7.08
C MET A 309 14.16 -11.77 -5.72
N VAL A 310 13.76 -13.04 -5.72
CA VAL A 310 13.66 -13.84 -4.50
C VAL A 310 15.03 -14.11 -3.89
N ALA A 311 16.06 -14.39 -4.70
CA ALA A 311 17.43 -14.56 -4.21
C ALA A 311 17.93 -13.29 -3.51
N ASN A 312 17.66 -12.10 -4.05
CA ASN A 312 18.02 -10.82 -3.42
C ASN A 312 17.28 -10.59 -2.08
N LEU A 313 16.00 -10.95 -2.00
CA LEU A 313 15.24 -10.85 -0.75
C LEU A 313 15.83 -11.77 0.33
N TYR A 314 16.13 -13.03 -0.01
CA TYR A 314 16.79 -13.95 0.93
C TYR A 314 18.19 -13.49 1.31
N TYR A 315 18.96 -12.95 0.37
CA TYR A 315 20.31 -12.46 0.62
C TYR A 315 20.32 -11.34 1.69
N SER A 316 19.41 -10.36 1.58
CA SER A 316 19.29 -9.32 2.61
C SER A 316 18.84 -9.89 3.97
N GLN A 317 17.91 -10.84 3.99
CA GLN A 317 17.43 -11.43 5.24
C GLN A 317 18.46 -12.32 5.94
N ILE A 318 19.32 -13.02 5.19
CA ILE A 318 20.37 -13.84 5.79
C ILE A 318 21.46 -12.96 6.43
N GLU A 319 21.76 -11.80 5.85
CA GLU A 319 22.68 -10.83 6.46
C GLU A 319 22.17 -10.34 7.82
N ASP A 320 20.90 -9.94 7.90
CA ASP A 320 20.28 -9.54 9.17
C ASP A 320 20.34 -10.69 10.20
N LEU A 321 20.00 -11.91 9.78
CA LEU A 321 20.01 -13.09 10.66
C LEU A 321 21.42 -13.43 11.16
N MET A 322 22.46 -13.20 10.36
CA MET A 322 23.85 -13.39 10.79
C MET A 322 24.25 -12.45 11.93
N PHE A 323 23.72 -11.22 11.96
CA PHE A 323 23.94 -10.28 13.07
C PHE A 323 23.19 -10.71 14.34
N GLU A 324 21.96 -11.20 14.20
CA GLU A 324 21.14 -11.63 15.35
C GLU A 324 21.64 -12.93 15.98
N LEU A 325 22.06 -13.91 15.17
CA LEU A 325 22.48 -15.26 15.62
C LEU A 325 23.93 -15.29 16.13
N SER A 326 24.21 -14.48 17.14
CA SER A 326 25.53 -14.40 17.82
C SER A 326 25.77 -15.51 18.86
N MET A 327 24.86 -16.48 18.98
CA MET A 327 24.94 -17.57 19.95
C MET A 327 26.12 -18.51 19.66
N TRP A 328 26.85 -18.90 20.71
CA TRP A 328 27.95 -19.86 20.60
C TRP A 328 27.54 -21.31 20.89
N HIS A 329 26.46 -21.50 21.66
CA HIS A 329 25.96 -22.82 22.00
C HIS A 329 25.14 -23.40 20.82
N CYS A 330 25.48 -24.62 20.39
CA CYS A 330 24.87 -25.30 19.26
C CYS A 330 24.80 -26.82 19.48
N SER A 331 23.96 -27.50 18.72
CA SER A 331 23.91 -28.97 18.68
C SER A 331 25.19 -29.56 18.07
N ASP A 332 25.48 -30.83 18.37
CA ASP A 332 26.65 -31.51 17.82
C ASP A 332 26.61 -31.61 16.29
N GLU A 333 25.42 -31.83 15.72
CA GLU A 333 25.21 -31.84 14.26
C GLU A 333 25.61 -30.51 13.63
N LEU A 334 25.13 -29.40 14.19
CA LEU A 334 25.44 -28.06 13.68
C LEU A 334 26.93 -27.74 13.83
N ARG A 335 27.56 -28.14 14.95
CA ARG A 335 29.00 -27.96 15.19
C ARG A 335 29.84 -28.66 14.12
N VAL A 336 29.56 -29.93 13.84
CA VAL A 336 30.27 -30.71 12.81
C VAL A 336 30.11 -30.04 11.43
N ARG A 337 28.91 -29.55 11.11
CA ARG A 337 28.66 -28.87 9.83
C ARG A 337 29.41 -27.54 9.73
N ALA A 338 29.38 -26.73 10.78
CA ALA A 338 30.09 -25.45 10.83
C ALA A 338 31.60 -25.63 10.69
N ASP A 339 32.19 -26.58 11.41
CA ASP A 339 33.62 -26.89 11.33
C ASP A 339 34.06 -27.33 9.93
N LYS A 340 33.22 -28.12 9.24
CA LYS A 340 33.49 -28.55 7.86
C LYS A 340 33.51 -27.35 6.91
N LEU A 341 32.55 -26.44 7.03
CA LEU A 341 32.44 -25.23 6.19
C LEU A 341 33.57 -24.24 6.47
N HIS A 342 33.97 -24.05 7.74
CA HIS A 342 35.09 -23.19 8.10
C HIS A 342 36.42 -23.69 7.53
N LYS A 343 36.65 -25.01 7.57
CA LYS A 343 37.85 -25.62 7.00
C LYS A 343 37.91 -25.52 5.47
N SER A 344 36.77 -25.64 4.77
CA SER A 344 36.71 -25.48 3.31
C SER A 344 36.90 -24.01 2.88
N SER A 345 36.26 -23.06 3.57
CA SER A 345 36.40 -21.63 3.28
C SER A 345 37.87 -21.15 3.37
N LYS A 346 38.63 -21.65 4.36
CA LYS A 346 40.08 -21.36 4.46
C LYS A 346 40.93 -21.94 3.33
N ARG A 347 40.47 -22.98 2.62
CA ARG A 347 41.13 -23.49 1.42
C ARG A 347 40.81 -22.64 0.20
N ASP A 348 39.57 -22.22 0.04
CA ASP A 348 39.12 -21.46 -1.13
C ASP A 348 39.65 -20.01 -1.11
N ALA A 349 39.82 -19.40 0.07
CA ALA A 349 40.47 -18.09 0.22
C ALA A 349 41.95 -18.08 -0.21
N LYS A 350 42.63 -19.23 -0.29
CA LYS A 350 44.01 -19.32 -0.83
C LYS A 350 44.07 -19.25 -2.36
N HIS A 351 42.93 -19.30 -3.04
CA HIS A 351 42.85 -19.27 -4.51
C HIS A 351 42.30 -17.94 -5.07
N TYR A 352 42.06 -16.95 -4.20
CA TYR A 352 41.56 -15.61 -4.55
C TYR A 352 42.50 -14.47 -4.08
N ILE A 353 43.82 -14.71 -4.09
CA ILE A 353 44.84 -13.63 -4.03
C ILE A 353 45.60 -13.62 -5.35
#